data_AF-A0A9J6E810-F1
#
_entry.id   AF-A0A9J6E810-F1
#
_cell.length_a   1.000
_cell.length_b   1.000
_cell.length_c   1.000
_cell.angle_alpha   90.00
_cell.angle_beta   90.00
_cell.angle_gamma   90.00
#
_symmetry.space_group_name_H-M   'P 1'
#
loop_
_entity.id
_entity.type
_entity.pdbx_description
1 polymer ?
#
loop_
_entity_poly.entity_id
_entity_poly.type
_entity_poly.pdbx_seq_one_letter_code
_entity_poly.pdbx_strand_id
1 'polypeptide(L)'
;MGAKPLPPNLSELLGAASLAVKLTLPFHGEGLQKLNAKASYDFSSNDPFPYPRYTDDWFNSHGTRCAGEVSAKRDNGVCGVGVAYDSKVAGIRMLDQPYMTDLIEANSMGHEPNLIDIYSASWGPTDDGKTVDGPRNATMRAIVRGVNEGRRGLGNIYVWASGDGGEDDDCNCDGYAASMWTVSINSAINDGENAHYDESCSSTLASTFSNGAKDPHTGVATTDLYGKCTKTHSGTSAAAPEAAGVFALALEANPDLTWRDIQHLTVLTSKRNSLYDSKNRFHWKMNGVGLEFNHLFGFGVLDAGAMVALAKIWKTVPARFHCEAGSYVKNSEFRANESLKIYLDTDSCAGTDTEVNYVEHVQAVITLNATRRGDVKLFMVSPSGTRSMILSRRPNDDDSHDGFTKWPFMTTHTWGENPRGRWTLEAHMDRETGGKDSSDEGEARGFLKEWTLMIHGTRDPPYVDLPAHDHNSKLAIVKKAHESTRRGAAALKARTRP
;
A
#
# COMPACT_ATOMS: atom_id res chain seq x y z
N MET A 1 -14.03 32.11 -41.63
CA MET A 1 -13.84 32.39 -40.20
C MET A 1 -13.70 31.06 -39.51
N GLY A 2 -12.50 30.73 -39.05
CA GLY A 2 -12.10 29.38 -38.66
C GLY A 2 -12.77 28.93 -37.36
N ALA A 3 -13.32 27.72 -37.39
CA ALA A 3 -13.72 27.00 -36.18
C ALA A 3 -12.47 26.78 -35.30
N LYS A 4 -12.56 27.17 -34.03
CA LYS A 4 -11.55 26.77 -33.03
C LYS A 4 -11.71 25.27 -32.77
N PRO A 5 -10.63 24.48 -32.75
CA PRO A 5 -10.69 23.09 -32.31
C PRO A 5 -11.12 23.03 -30.85
N LEU A 6 -11.99 22.06 -30.51
CA LEU A 6 -12.30 21.69 -29.13
C LEU A 6 -11.02 21.16 -28.47
N PRO A 7 -10.76 21.50 -27.19
CA PRO A 7 -9.70 20.84 -26.43
C PRO A 7 -10.00 19.33 -26.34
N PRO A 8 -9.00 18.44 -26.39
CA PRO A 8 -9.20 17.05 -25.98
C PRO A 8 -9.73 17.00 -24.54
N ASN A 9 -10.83 16.27 -24.34
CA ASN A 9 -11.38 15.97 -23.02
C ASN A 9 -10.46 14.95 -22.31
N LEU A 10 -10.50 14.90 -20.97
CA LEU A 10 -9.70 13.95 -20.17
C LEU A 10 -9.82 12.49 -20.66
N SER A 11 -11.00 12.15 -21.21
CA SER A 11 -11.36 10.88 -21.84
C SER A 11 -10.51 10.45 -23.04
N GLU A 12 -9.76 11.37 -23.66
CA GLU A 12 -8.97 11.10 -24.87
C GLU A 12 -7.45 11.06 -24.61
N LEU A 13 -7.03 11.20 -23.34
CA LEU A 13 -5.66 11.61 -23.02
C LEU A 13 -4.79 10.55 -22.34
N LEU A 14 -5.36 9.45 -21.81
CA LEU A 14 -4.62 8.54 -20.92
C LEU A 14 -4.84 7.05 -21.27
N GLY A 15 -3.79 6.39 -21.77
CA GLY A 15 -3.76 4.93 -22.03
C GLY A 15 -3.69 4.06 -20.78
N ALA A 16 -3.41 2.76 -20.92
CA ALA A 16 -2.99 1.90 -19.81
C ALA A 16 -1.71 2.49 -19.19
N ALA A 17 -1.88 3.21 -18.08
CA ALA A 17 -0.90 4.16 -17.58
C ALA A 17 -0.78 4.05 -16.07
N SER A 18 0.43 4.31 -15.58
CA SER A 18 0.57 4.83 -14.22
C SER A 18 0.00 6.26 -14.23
N LEU A 19 -0.92 6.54 -13.32
CA LEU A 19 -1.49 7.86 -13.18
C LEU A 19 -0.59 8.70 -12.29
N ALA A 20 -0.27 9.93 -12.68
CA ALA A 20 0.47 10.86 -11.82
C ALA A 20 -0.42 12.05 -11.49
N VAL A 21 -0.63 12.34 -10.21
CA VAL A 21 -1.41 13.49 -9.75
C VAL A 21 -0.46 14.61 -9.34
N LYS A 22 -0.71 15.80 -9.90
CA LYS A 22 -0.03 17.03 -9.52
C LYS A 22 -1.02 17.98 -8.88
N LEU A 23 -0.67 18.53 -7.73
CA LEU A 23 -1.44 19.62 -7.14
C LEU A 23 -1.01 20.96 -7.73
N THR A 24 -1.99 21.79 -8.05
CA THR A 24 -1.76 23.20 -8.33
C THR A 24 -2.60 23.99 -7.36
N LEU A 25 -1.97 24.68 -6.41
CA LEU A 25 -2.62 25.63 -5.50
C LEU A 25 -3.40 26.68 -6.33
N PRO A 26 -4.54 27.20 -5.82
CA PRO A 26 -5.57 27.79 -6.67
C PRO A 26 -5.08 29.09 -7.32
N PHE A 27 -4.82 29.04 -8.62
CA PHE A 27 -4.85 30.23 -9.47
C PHE A 27 -6.23 30.31 -10.12
N HIS A 28 -6.96 31.37 -9.78
CA HIS A 28 -8.16 31.81 -10.50
C HIS A 28 -7.75 32.13 -11.95
N GLY A 29 -7.99 31.18 -12.86
CA GLY A 29 -7.76 31.35 -14.28
C GLY A 29 -8.70 30.43 -15.06
N GLU A 30 -9.73 31.00 -15.67
CA GLU A 30 -10.63 30.29 -16.57
C GLU A 30 -9.86 29.82 -17.82
N GLY A 31 -9.86 28.50 -18.07
CA GLY A 31 -9.47 27.94 -19.37
C GLY A 31 -8.61 26.67 -19.32
N LEU A 32 -9.28 25.53 -19.53
CA LEU A 32 -8.88 24.42 -20.41
C LEU A 32 -7.71 23.49 -19.97
N GLN A 33 -8.10 22.22 -19.75
CA GLN A 33 -7.32 20.98 -19.54
C GLN A 33 -6.77 20.71 -18.12
N LYS A 34 -7.33 19.67 -17.48
CA LYS A 34 -6.82 19.07 -16.23
C LYS A 34 -5.52 18.29 -16.46
N LEU A 35 -5.22 17.95 -17.72
CA LEU A 35 -3.96 17.30 -18.11
C LEU A 35 -2.77 18.25 -17.91
N ASN A 36 -1.77 17.81 -17.18
CA ASN A 36 -0.48 18.47 -17.08
C ASN A 36 0.51 17.86 -18.08
N ALA A 37 0.47 18.34 -19.33
CA ALA A 37 1.33 17.85 -20.40
C ALA A 37 2.83 17.87 -20.09
N LYS A 38 3.30 18.80 -19.24
CA LYS A 38 4.72 18.88 -18.85
C LYS A 38 5.17 17.70 -17.98
N ALA A 39 4.27 17.11 -17.21
CA ALA A 39 4.55 15.97 -16.34
C ALA A 39 4.09 14.64 -16.94
N SER A 40 3.56 14.67 -18.16
CA SER A 40 3.09 13.50 -18.89
C SER A 40 4.18 12.97 -19.82
N TYR A 41 4.21 11.66 -20.02
CA TYR A 41 5.11 11.03 -20.98
C TYR A 41 4.59 9.68 -21.44
N ASP A 42 4.97 9.29 -22.66
CA ASP A 42 4.71 7.98 -23.24
C ASP A 42 6.02 7.20 -23.35
N PHE A 43 6.23 6.24 -22.44
CA PHE A 43 7.36 5.34 -22.47
C PHE A 43 7.17 4.18 -23.45
N SER A 44 5.94 3.88 -23.86
CA SER A 44 5.63 2.83 -24.83
C SER A 44 5.96 3.27 -26.27
N SER A 45 5.75 4.56 -26.60
CA SER A 45 6.04 5.15 -27.91
C SER A 45 7.21 6.15 -27.90
N ASN A 46 7.76 6.44 -26.71
CA ASN A 46 8.90 7.32 -26.48
C ASN A 46 8.68 8.76 -26.97
N ASP A 47 7.59 9.37 -26.54
CA ASP A 47 7.19 10.73 -26.91
C ASP A 47 6.43 11.42 -25.75
N PRO A 48 6.21 12.76 -25.79
CA PRO A 48 5.62 13.48 -24.66
C PRO A 48 4.09 13.38 -24.58
N PHE A 49 3.45 12.55 -25.41
CA PHE A 49 2.00 12.49 -25.54
C PHE A 49 1.45 11.12 -25.08
N PRO A 50 0.93 10.99 -23.84
CA PRO A 50 0.48 9.71 -23.29
C PRO A 50 -0.88 9.24 -23.83
N TYR A 51 -1.21 9.60 -25.08
CA TYR A 51 -2.50 9.28 -25.68
C TYR A 51 -2.70 7.75 -25.73
N PRO A 52 -3.90 7.26 -25.39
CA PRO A 52 -4.24 5.86 -25.53
C PRO A 52 -4.13 5.46 -27.00
N ARG A 53 -3.55 4.29 -27.27
CA ARG A 53 -3.75 3.64 -28.57
C ARG A 53 -5.18 3.10 -28.60
N TYR A 54 -5.98 3.64 -29.50
CA TYR A 54 -7.37 3.24 -29.66
C TYR A 54 -7.48 1.84 -30.27
N THR A 55 -8.29 1.00 -29.64
CA THR A 55 -8.57 -0.40 -30.02
C THR A 55 -10.05 -0.69 -29.82
N ASP A 56 -10.60 -1.62 -30.61
CA ASP A 56 -12.03 -1.98 -30.56
C ASP A 56 -12.43 -2.69 -29.24
N ASP A 57 -11.45 -3.19 -28.49
CA ASP A 57 -11.61 -3.93 -27.23
C ASP A 57 -11.45 -3.06 -25.96
N TRP A 58 -11.26 -1.75 -26.10
CA TRP A 58 -11.08 -0.84 -24.96
C TRP A 58 -9.85 -1.16 -24.07
N PHE A 59 -8.88 -1.93 -24.58
CA PHE A 59 -7.72 -2.39 -23.83
C PHE A 59 -7.00 -1.26 -23.07
N ASN A 60 -6.84 -0.11 -23.71
CA ASN A 60 -6.14 1.04 -23.14
C ASN A 60 -7.01 2.01 -22.33
N SER A 61 -8.19 1.58 -21.85
CA SER A 61 -9.13 2.47 -21.14
C SER A 61 -8.81 2.72 -19.67
N HIS A 62 -8.02 1.83 -19.07
CA HIS A 62 -7.76 1.80 -17.62
C HIS A 62 -7.28 3.14 -17.06
N GLY A 63 -6.20 3.74 -17.60
CA GLY A 63 -5.66 4.98 -17.06
C GLY A 63 -6.59 6.19 -17.22
N THR A 64 -7.44 6.22 -18.27
CA THR A 64 -8.48 7.24 -18.42
C THR A 64 -9.57 7.14 -17.35
N ARG A 65 -9.92 5.92 -16.93
CA ARG A 65 -10.89 5.67 -15.86
C ARG A 65 -10.33 6.12 -14.51
N CYS A 66 -9.11 5.68 -14.19
CA CYS A 66 -8.39 6.10 -12.98
C CYS A 66 -8.24 7.62 -12.89
N ALA A 67 -7.92 8.29 -14.00
CA ALA A 67 -7.77 9.75 -14.02
C ALA A 67 -9.05 10.51 -13.71
N GLY A 68 -10.20 9.98 -14.14
CA GLY A 68 -11.50 10.57 -13.86
C GLY A 68 -11.85 10.49 -12.38
N GLU A 69 -11.50 9.40 -11.71
CA GLU A 69 -11.73 9.21 -10.26
C GLU A 69 -10.96 10.26 -9.44
N VAL A 70 -9.75 10.63 -9.87
CA VAL A 70 -8.98 11.67 -9.21
C VAL A 70 -9.48 13.07 -9.57
N SER A 71 -9.54 13.40 -10.87
CA SER A 71 -9.52 14.79 -11.36
C SER A 71 -10.63 15.13 -12.36
N ALA A 72 -11.68 14.30 -12.51
CA ALA A 72 -12.80 14.68 -13.37
C ALA A 72 -13.41 16.01 -12.92
N LYS A 73 -13.65 16.90 -13.89
CA LYS A 73 -14.08 18.28 -13.65
C LYS A 73 -15.51 18.30 -13.12
N ARG A 74 -15.74 19.02 -12.01
CA ARG A 74 -17.09 19.30 -11.48
C ARG A 74 -17.88 20.27 -12.37
N ASP A 75 -19.21 20.23 -12.24
CA ASP A 75 -20.15 21.24 -12.74
C ASP A 75 -20.03 21.60 -14.23
N ASN A 76 -19.61 20.65 -15.07
CA ASN A 76 -19.51 20.83 -16.52
C ASN A 76 -20.58 20.06 -17.33
N GLY A 77 -21.47 19.33 -16.65
CA GLY A 77 -22.53 18.52 -17.28
C GLY A 77 -22.04 17.24 -17.98
N VAL A 78 -20.81 16.77 -17.70
CA VAL A 78 -20.20 15.60 -18.35
C VAL A 78 -19.80 14.56 -17.30
N CYS A 79 -20.27 13.31 -17.47
CA CYS A 79 -19.97 12.17 -16.60
C CYS A 79 -20.26 12.40 -15.11
N GLY A 80 -19.22 12.68 -14.31
CA GLY A 80 -19.24 12.76 -12.85
C GLY A 80 -18.17 13.73 -12.37
N VAL A 81 -17.64 13.50 -11.17
CA VAL A 81 -16.65 14.39 -10.53
C VAL A 81 -15.54 13.57 -9.88
N GLY A 82 -14.30 14.05 -9.99
CA GLY A 82 -13.16 13.43 -9.33
C GLY A 82 -13.06 13.85 -7.87
N VAL A 83 -12.45 13.01 -7.02
CA VAL A 83 -12.24 13.28 -5.59
C VAL A 83 -11.51 14.61 -5.38
N ALA A 84 -10.45 14.84 -6.14
CA ALA A 84 -9.70 16.08 -6.20
C ALA A 84 -9.95 16.80 -7.52
N TYR A 85 -11.22 17.14 -7.80
CA TYR A 85 -11.64 17.75 -9.08
C TYR A 85 -10.87 19.02 -9.46
N ASP A 86 -10.19 19.70 -8.54
CA ASP A 86 -9.34 20.87 -8.80
C ASP A 86 -7.84 20.59 -8.98
N SER A 87 -7.39 19.35 -8.77
CA SER A 87 -6.01 18.94 -9.09
C SER A 87 -5.73 18.86 -10.59
N LYS A 88 -4.45 18.76 -10.94
CA LYS A 88 -4.00 18.38 -12.28
C LYS A 88 -3.63 16.91 -12.29
N VAL A 89 -3.72 16.31 -13.46
CA VAL A 89 -3.39 14.91 -13.70
C VAL A 89 -2.41 14.78 -14.85
N ALA A 90 -1.47 13.88 -14.75
CA ALA A 90 -0.46 13.57 -15.75
C ALA A 90 -0.54 12.08 -16.09
N GLY A 91 -0.29 11.78 -17.36
CA GLY A 91 -0.31 10.43 -17.89
C GLY A 91 1.07 9.89 -18.12
N ILE A 92 1.34 8.70 -17.58
CA ILE A 92 2.57 7.97 -17.85
C ILE A 92 2.19 6.67 -18.56
N ARG A 93 2.11 6.72 -19.90
CA ARG A 93 1.77 5.54 -20.72
C ARG A 93 3.00 4.62 -20.76
N MET A 94 2.88 3.45 -20.15
CA MET A 94 4.00 2.52 -20.01
C MET A 94 3.58 1.05 -20.10
N LEU A 95 2.29 0.72 -19.95
CA LEU A 95 1.81 -0.67 -19.97
C LEU A 95 1.44 -1.17 -21.39
N ASP A 96 1.25 -0.27 -22.36
CA ASP A 96 0.88 -0.66 -23.74
C ASP A 96 2.11 -1.08 -24.55
N GLN A 97 2.73 -2.19 -24.16
CA GLN A 97 3.89 -2.75 -24.83
C GLN A 97 4.01 -4.28 -24.60
N PRO A 98 4.74 -5.01 -25.47
CA PRO A 98 4.79 -6.48 -25.42
C PRO A 98 5.43 -7.05 -24.15
N TYR A 99 6.34 -6.32 -23.52
CA TYR A 99 7.00 -6.73 -22.29
C TYR A 99 7.38 -5.51 -21.45
N MET A 100 7.18 -5.62 -20.12
CA MET A 100 7.67 -4.65 -19.15
C MET A 100 9.13 -4.92 -18.83
N THR A 101 9.93 -3.85 -18.72
CA THR A 101 11.33 -3.94 -18.30
C THR A 101 11.55 -3.06 -17.08
N ASP A 102 12.52 -3.44 -16.24
CA ASP A 102 12.97 -2.67 -15.07
C ASP A 102 13.26 -1.20 -15.43
N LEU A 103 13.84 -0.95 -16.61
CA LEU A 103 14.15 0.42 -17.03
C LEU A 103 12.90 1.25 -17.33
N ILE A 104 11.85 0.66 -17.89
CA ILE A 104 10.62 1.38 -18.21
C ILE A 104 9.83 1.69 -16.94
N GLU A 105 9.75 0.73 -16.03
CA GLU A 105 9.19 0.94 -14.69
C GLU A 105 9.96 2.03 -13.92
N ALA A 106 11.30 1.94 -13.88
CA ALA A 106 12.16 2.92 -13.22
C ALA A 106 12.00 4.32 -13.80
N ASN A 107 11.99 4.44 -15.13
CA ASN A 107 11.81 5.73 -15.79
C ASN A 107 10.41 6.29 -15.53
N SER A 108 9.38 5.44 -15.46
CA SER A 108 8.01 5.84 -15.15
C SER A 108 7.88 6.34 -13.71
N MET A 109 8.38 5.57 -12.73
CA MET A 109 8.31 5.91 -11.31
C MET A 109 9.25 7.05 -10.90
N GLY A 110 10.28 7.31 -11.71
CA GLY A 110 11.21 8.42 -11.55
C GLY A 110 10.93 9.63 -12.45
N HIS A 111 9.82 9.63 -13.21
CA HIS A 111 9.51 10.70 -14.16
C HIS A 111 9.06 11.97 -13.43
N GLU A 112 9.73 13.11 -13.67
CA GLU A 112 9.32 14.43 -13.15
C GLU A 112 9.00 14.50 -11.64
N PRO A 113 9.87 14.00 -10.74
CA PRO A 113 9.58 13.80 -9.31
C PRO A 113 9.40 15.11 -8.53
N ASN A 114 9.79 16.24 -9.10
CA ASN A 114 9.58 17.57 -8.52
C ASN A 114 8.36 18.31 -9.10
N LEU A 115 7.74 17.78 -10.15
CA LEU A 115 6.49 18.27 -10.70
C LEU A 115 5.30 17.40 -10.34
N ILE A 116 5.49 16.10 -10.19
CA ILE A 116 4.47 15.14 -9.74
C ILE A 116 4.53 15.04 -8.23
N ASP A 117 3.37 15.07 -7.57
CA ASP A 117 3.30 14.90 -6.13
C ASP A 117 3.01 13.43 -5.77
N ILE A 118 2.02 12.84 -6.44
CA ILE A 118 1.50 11.50 -6.17
C ILE A 118 1.57 10.66 -7.45
N TYR A 119 2.11 9.46 -7.37
CA TYR A 119 1.99 8.43 -8.40
C TYR A 119 0.96 7.41 -7.92
N SER A 120 0.00 7.06 -8.77
CA SER A 120 -1.02 6.04 -8.54
C SER A 120 -0.83 4.95 -9.56
N ALA A 121 -0.55 3.74 -9.09
CA ALA A 121 -0.27 2.58 -9.90
C ALA A 121 -1.15 1.40 -9.48
N SER A 122 -1.60 0.63 -10.46
CA SER A 122 -2.44 -0.55 -10.26
C SER A 122 -1.94 -1.68 -11.16
N TRP A 123 -0.63 -1.91 -11.11
CA TRP A 123 0.08 -2.95 -11.84
C TRP A 123 1.11 -3.58 -10.92
N GLY A 124 1.47 -4.82 -11.20
CA GLY A 124 2.41 -5.60 -10.40
C GLY A 124 2.73 -6.91 -11.12
N PRO A 125 3.20 -7.92 -10.38
CA PRO A 125 3.24 -9.29 -10.87
C PRO A 125 1.84 -9.78 -11.28
N THR A 126 1.77 -10.93 -11.91
CA THR A 126 0.47 -11.54 -12.24
C THR A 126 -0.23 -12.01 -10.97
N ASP A 127 -1.47 -11.59 -10.77
CA ASP A 127 -2.34 -11.97 -9.65
C ASP A 127 -2.93 -13.39 -9.85
N ASP A 128 -2.07 -14.40 -9.93
CA ASP A 128 -2.43 -15.79 -10.24
C ASP A 128 -2.35 -16.74 -9.03
N GLY A 129 -2.07 -16.21 -7.83
CA GLY A 129 -1.93 -17.02 -6.63
C GLY A 129 -0.67 -17.89 -6.63
N LYS A 130 0.30 -17.62 -7.50
CA LYS A 130 1.57 -18.37 -7.59
C LYS A 130 2.79 -17.50 -7.78
N THR A 131 2.66 -16.36 -8.44
CA THR A 131 3.80 -15.49 -8.74
C THR A 131 4.36 -14.86 -7.46
N VAL A 132 5.68 -14.73 -7.39
CA VAL A 132 6.39 -13.96 -6.36
C VAL A 132 7.40 -13.11 -7.10
N ASP A 133 7.13 -11.82 -7.24
CA ASP A 133 8.01 -10.89 -7.96
C ASP A 133 7.82 -9.46 -7.46
N GLY A 134 8.74 -8.57 -7.81
CA GLY A 134 8.71 -7.20 -7.34
C GLY A 134 9.67 -6.28 -8.10
N PRO A 135 9.81 -5.03 -7.65
CA PRO A 135 10.67 -4.06 -8.32
C PRO A 135 12.11 -4.56 -8.36
N ARG A 136 12.67 -4.60 -9.57
CA ARG A 136 14.09 -4.85 -9.80
C ARG A 136 14.91 -3.61 -9.39
N ASN A 137 16.23 -3.73 -9.52
CA ASN A 137 17.16 -2.76 -8.93
C ASN A 137 16.97 -1.32 -9.43
N ALA A 138 16.66 -1.11 -10.72
CA ALA A 138 16.47 0.25 -11.23
C ALA A 138 15.16 0.85 -10.70
N THR A 139 14.06 0.09 -10.74
CA THR A 139 12.74 0.54 -10.24
C THR A 139 12.79 0.82 -8.74
N MET A 140 13.39 -0.07 -7.95
CA MET A 140 13.56 0.15 -6.51
C MET A 140 14.37 1.42 -6.23
N ARG A 141 15.46 1.67 -6.98
CA ARG A 141 16.23 2.93 -6.85
C ARG A 141 15.42 4.15 -7.24
N ALA A 142 14.58 4.07 -8.27
CA ALA A 142 13.72 5.17 -8.69
C ALA A 142 12.70 5.53 -7.60
N ILE A 143 12.02 4.53 -7.02
CA ILE A 143 11.06 4.72 -5.92
C ILE A 143 11.76 5.28 -4.67
N VAL A 144 12.89 4.67 -4.26
CA VAL A 144 13.70 5.14 -3.12
C VAL A 144 14.18 6.57 -3.34
N ARG A 145 14.59 6.92 -4.56
CA ARG A 145 14.96 8.30 -4.90
C ARG A 145 13.75 9.23 -4.82
N GLY A 146 12.59 8.81 -5.32
CA GLY A 146 11.34 9.59 -5.27
C GLY A 146 10.93 9.93 -3.84
N VAL A 147 10.95 8.97 -2.91
CA VAL A 147 10.58 9.22 -1.51
C VAL A 147 11.61 10.05 -0.73
N ASN A 148 12.87 10.13 -1.18
CA ASN A 148 13.92 10.89 -0.50
C ASN A 148 14.18 12.28 -1.12
N GLU A 149 14.11 12.41 -2.45
CA GLU A 149 14.49 13.62 -3.18
C GLU A 149 13.30 14.30 -3.87
N GLY A 150 12.24 13.54 -4.14
CA GLY A 150 11.02 14.02 -4.80
C GLY A 150 10.29 15.09 -3.99
N ARG A 151 9.42 15.84 -4.66
CA ARG A 151 8.71 16.98 -4.06
C ARG A 151 9.63 17.92 -3.28
N ARG A 152 10.83 18.18 -3.82
CA ARG A 152 11.88 19.02 -3.20
C ARG A 152 12.31 18.52 -1.81
N GLY A 153 12.40 17.20 -1.63
CA GLY A 153 12.82 16.55 -0.39
C GLY A 153 11.68 16.16 0.57
N LEU A 154 10.41 16.46 0.23
CA LEU A 154 9.26 15.95 1.00
C LEU A 154 8.96 14.47 0.68
N GLY A 155 9.42 14.00 -0.47
CA GLY A 155 9.21 12.66 -0.98
C GLY A 155 7.90 12.52 -1.75
N ASN A 156 7.98 11.92 -2.94
CA ASN A 156 6.82 11.52 -3.72
C ASN A 156 5.98 10.50 -2.95
N ILE A 157 4.67 10.52 -3.17
CA ILE A 157 3.74 9.55 -2.61
C ILE A 157 3.43 8.53 -3.71
N TYR A 158 3.72 7.25 -3.45
CA TYR A 158 3.38 6.16 -4.35
C TYR A 158 2.16 5.43 -3.78
N VAL A 159 1.03 5.50 -4.46
CA VAL A 159 -0.20 4.79 -4.12
C VAL A 159 -0.30 3.55 -4.99
N TRP A 160 -0.55 2.41 -4.38
CA TRP A 160 -0.60 1.13 -5.08
C TRP A 160 -1.89 0.40 -4.80
N ALA A 161 -2.51 -0.18 -5.83
CA ALA A 161 -3.56 -1.17 -5.64
C ALA A 161 -2.96 -2.43 -5.01
N SER A 162 -3.68 -3.09 -4.10
CA SER A 162 -3.15 -4.28 -3.43
C SER A 162 -3.14 -5.53 -4.31
N GLY A 163 -3.93 -5.60 -5.38
CA GLY A 163 -4.01 -6.77 -6.27
C GLY A 163 -5.42 -7.36 -6.35
N ASP A 164 -5.72 -8.03 -7.46
CA ASP A 164 -7.04 -8.57 -7.81
C ASP A 164 -7.08 -10.13 -7.83
N GLY A 165 -6.11 -10.80 -7.20
CA GLY A 165 -5.95 -12.26 -7.15
C GLY A 165 -6.91 -13.01 -6.21
N GLY A 166 -7.71 -12.27 -5.43
CA GLY A 166 -8.72 -12.84 -4.55
C GLY A 166 -8.15 -13.61 -3.37
N GLU A 167 -8.87 -14.64 -2.92
CA GLU A 167 -8.49 -15.39 -1.71
C GLU A 167 -7.33 -16.37 -1.87
N ASP A 168 -6.96 -16.66 -3.12
CA ASP A 168 -5.93 -17.63 -3.46
C ASP A 168 -4.55 -16.97 -3.65
N ASP A 169 -4.48 -15.64 -3.63
CA ASP A 169 -3.23 -14.87 -3.65
C ASP A 169 -3.02 -14.07 -2.36
N ASP A 170 -1.79 -13.57 -2.21
CA ASP A 170 -1.35 -12.78 -1.07
C ASP A 170 -0.47 -11.63 -1.54
N CYS A 171 -0.94 -10.41 -1.33
CA CYS A 171 -0.24 -9.20 -1.77
C CYS A 171 1.09 -8.92 -1.07
N ASN A 172 1.51 -9.74 -0.09
CA ASN A 172 2.91 -9.75 0.36
C ASN A 172 3.87 -10.49 -0.59
N CYS A 173 3.34 -11.21 -1.60
CA CYS A 173 4.10 -11.79 -2.72
C CYS A 173 4.27 -10.81 -3.89
N ASP A 174 3.55 -9.68 -3.88
CA ASP A 174 3.81 -8.52 -4.73
C ASP A 174 4.78 -7.55 -4.03
N GLY A 175 6.02 -7.47 -4.52
CA GLY A 175 7.01 -6.55 -3.97
C GLY A 175 6.72 -5.05 -4.18
N TYR A 176 5.74 -4.70 -5.02
CA TYR A 176 5.26 -3.32 -5.18
C TYR A 176 4.24 -2.95 -4.10
N ALA A 177 3.16 -3.73 -3.97
CA ALA A 177 2.16 -3.54 -2.90
C ALA A 177 2.77 -3.76 -1.50
N ALA A 178 3.72 -4.67 -1.34
CA ALA A 178 4.38 -4.95 -0.06
C ALA A 178 5.54 -4.00 0.29
N SER A 179 5.83 -3.01 -0.55
CA SER A 179 6.91 -2.05 -0.32
C SER A 179 6.54 -1.05 0.79
N MET A 180 7.46 -0.78 1.73
CA MET A 180 7.26 0.30 2.72
C MET A 180 7.17 1.70 2.09
N TRP A 181 7.63 1.85 0.84
CA TRP A 181 7.64 3.11 0.10
C TRP A 181 6.34 3.39 -0.62
N THR A 182 5.45 2.40 -0.73
CA THR A 182 4.14 2.53 -1.34
C THR A 182 3.06 2.58 -0.26
N VAL A 183 1.92 3.17 -0.59
CA VAL A 183 0.70 3.15 0.18
C VAL A 183 -0.24 2.17 -0.50
N SER A 184 -0.23 0.92 -0.02
CA SER A 184 -1.08 -0.14 -0.56
C SER A 184 -2.54 0.05 -0.10
N ILE A 185 -3.44 0.07 -1.08
CA ILE A 185 -4.87 0.34 -0.94
C ILE A 185 -5.65 -0.85 -1.48
N ASN A 186 -6.48 -1.42 -0.63
CA ASN A 186 -7.42 -2.47 -0.99
C ASN A 186 -8.82 -1.90 -1.21
N SER A 187 -9.80 -2.74 -1.53
CA SER A 187 -11.18 -2.30 -1.75
C SER A 187 -12.09 -2.55 -0.56
N ALA A 188 -13.23 -1.87 -0.58
CA ALA A 188 -14.43 -2.18 0.17
C ALA A 188 -15.62 -1.91 -0.73
N ILE A 189 -16.73 -2.62 -0.54
CA ILE A 189 -17.95 -2.40 -1.31
C ILE A 189 -18.98 -1.61 -0.50
N ASN A 190 -20.04 -1.15 -1.16
CA ASN A 190 -20.97 -0.17 -0.59
C ASN A 190 -21.71 -0.62 0.69
N ASP A 191 -21.82 -1.92 0.95
CA ASP A 191 -22.43 -2.46 2.18
C ASP A 191 -21.40 -2.77 3.29
N GLY A 192 -20.12 -2.50 3.04
CA GLY A 192 -19.01 -2.75 3.96
C GLY A 192 -18.35 -4.12 3.82
N GLU A 193 -18.79 -4.98 2.89
CA GLU A 193 -18.11 -6.24 2.59
C GLU A 193 -16.76 -6.01 1.88
N ASN A 194 -15.86 -6.99 1.97
CA ASN A 194 -14.71 -7.07 1.06
C ASN A 194 -15.17 -7.43 -0.36
N ALA A 195 -14.44 -7.00 -1.38
CA ALA A 195 -14.64 -7.52 -2.74
C ALA A 195 -14.09 -8.95 -2.85
N HIS A 196 -14.60 -9.71 -3.83
CA HIS A 196 -14.18 -11.11 -4.04
C HIS A 196 -12.78 -11.23 -4.66
N TYR A 197 -12.32 -10.19 -5.36
CA TYR A 197 -10.97 -10.10 -5.94
C TYR A 197 -9.94 -9.54 -4.95
N ASP A 198 -10.36 -9.03 -3.78
CA ASP A 198 -9.43 -8.44 -2.82
C ASP A 198 -8.45 -9.49 -2.30
N GLU A 199 -7.16 -9.22 -2.50
CA GLU A 199 -6.08 -9.96 -1.86
C GLU A 199 -5.94 -9.55 -0.40
N SER A 200 -5.48 -10.48 0.44
CA SER A 200 -5.21 -10.21 1.85
C SER A 200 -3.72 -10.19 2.11
N CYS A 201 -3.20 -9.13 2.72
CA CYS A 201 -1.82 -9.09 3.17
C CYS A 201 -1.63 -8.06 4.29
N SER A 202 -0.52 -8.18 5.02
CA SER A 202 -0.28 -7.35 6.20
C SER A 202 0.41 -6.03 5.88
N SER A 203 0.75 -5.81 4.60
CA SER A 203 1.29 -4.58 4.05
C SER A 203 0.21 -3.54 3.71
N THR A 204 -1.03 -3.96 3.41
CA THR A 204 -2.17 -3.07 3.15
C THR A 204 -2.36 -2.05 4.26
N LEU A 205 -2.38 -0.77 3.92
CA LEU A 205 -2.50 0.32 4.91
C LEU A 205 -3.94 0.74 5.15
N ALA A 206 -4.76 0.78 4.10
CA ALA A 206 -6.16 1.20 4.15
C ALA A 206 -6.94 0.65 2.95
N SER A 207 -8.23 0.97 2.91
CA SER A 207 -9.08 0.72 1.75
C SER A 207 -9.79 1.98 1.24
N THR A 208 -10.30 1.93 0.02
CA THR A 208 -11.35 2.84 -0.45
C THR A 208 -12.46 2.04 -1.13
N PHE A 209 -13.43 2.70 -1.76
CA PHE A 209 -14.55 2.00 -2.33
C PHE A 209 -14.24 1.49 -3.74
N SER A 210 -14.80 0.33 -4.07
CA SER A 210 -14.85 -0.21 -5.42
C SER A 210 -16.13 -1.05 -5.56
N ASN A 211 -16.19 -1.89 -6.58
CA ASN A 211 -17.33 -2.78 -6.81
C ASN A 211 -17.08 -4.18 -6.21
N GLY A 212 -18.12 -4.96 -5.93
CA GLY A 212 -17.95 -6.34 -5.46
C GLY A 212 -17.89 -7.38 -6.57
N ALA A 213 -17.86 -6.94 -7.83
CA ALA A 213 -18.17 -7.66 -9.09
C ALA A 213 -19.25 -8.77 -9.08
N LYS A 214 -20.13 -8.81 -8.08
CA LYS A 214 -21.35 -9.65 -8.10
C LYS A 214 -22.31 -9.20 -9.21
N ASP A 215 -22.37 -7.90 -9.49
CA ASP A 215 -23.13 -7.32 -10.60
C ASP A 215 -22.18 -6.61 -11.58
N PRO A 216 -21.99 -7.14 -12.81
CA PRO A 216 -21.08 -6.56 -13.81
C PRO A 216 -21.57 -5.21 -14.36
N HIS A 217 -22.81 -4.79 -14.05
CA HIS A 217 -23.34 -3.49 -14.40
C HIS A 217 -23.12 -2.43 -13.31
N THR A 218 -22.47 -2.79 -12.21
CA THR A 218 -22.17 -1.89 -11.10
C THR A 218 -20.67 -1.74 -10.89
N GLY A 219 -20.26 -0.52 -10.61
CA GLY A 219 -18.91 -0.18 -10.20
C GLY A 219 -18.71 1.32 -10.10
N VAL A 220 -17.45 1.73 -10.13
CA VAL A 220 -17.10 3.13 -9.94
C VAL A 220 -17.45 3.92 -11.19
N ALA A 221 -18.14 5.04 -10.98
CA ALA A 221 -18.58 5.94 -12.04
C ALA A 221 -17.47 6.94 -12.37
N THR A 222 -16.96 6.90 -13.60
CA THR A 222 -15.82 7.73 -14.02
C THR A 222 -15.82 8.00 -15.53
N THR A 223 -14.84 8.76 -16.01
CA THR A 223 -14.58 8.98 -17.44
C THR A 223 -14.11 7.69 -18.12
N ASP A 224 -14.37 7.55 -19.41
CA ASP A 224 -13.92 6.41 -20.21
C ASP A 224 -13.40 6.88 -21.57
N LEU A 225 -12.76 5.99 -22.33
CA LEU A 225 -12.27 6.30 -23.67
C LEU A 225 -13.39 6.77 -24.60
N TYR A 226 -12.99 7.43 -25.69
CA TYR A 226 -13.87 7.89 -26.77
C TYR A 226 -14.92 8.91 -26.31
N GLY A 227 -14.59 9.73 -25.31
CA GLY A 227 -15.51 10.74 -24.79
C GLY A 227 -16.68 10.16 -24.01
N LYS A 228 -16.60 8.90 -23.57
CA LYS A 228 -17.67 8.22 -22.83
C LYS A 228 -17.50 8.33 -21.33
N CYS A 229 -18.53 7.87 -20.63
CA CYS A 229 -18.52 7.65 -19.19
C CYS A 229 -18.77 6.17 -18.94
N THR A 230 -18.20 5.64 -17.87
CA THR A 230 -18.49 4.28 -17.41
C THR A 230 -19.07 4.32 -15.99
N LYS A 231 -19.83 3.28 -15.64
CA LYS A 231 -20.32 3.00 -14.28
C LYS A 231 -19.90 1.62 -13.82
N THR A 232 -18.93 1.02 -14.51
CA THR A 232 -18.52 -0.37 -14.35
C THR A 232 -17.00 -0.48 -14.20
N HIS A 233 -16.32 0.58 -13.78
CA HIS A 233 -14.92 0.45 -13.36
C HIS A 233 -14.86 -0.33 -12.04
N SER A 234 -13.84 -1.16 -11.86
CA SER A 234 -13.81 -2.22 -10.86
C SER A 234 -12.38 -2.60 -10.49
N GLY A 235 -12.23 -3.46 -9.50
CA GLY A 235 -10.93 -3.93 -9.00
C GLY A 235 -10.38 -3.00 -7.93
N THR A 236 -9.34 -3.46 -7.25
CA THR A 236 -8.45 -2.62 -6.42
C THR A 236 -7.81 -1.51 -7.26
N SER A 237 -7.74 -1.72 -8.58
CA SER A 237 -7.41 -0.71 -9.58
C SER A 237 -8.23 0.58 -9.52
N ALA A 238 -9.51 0.52 -9.12
CA ALA A 238 -10.37 1.69 -8.94
C ALA A 238 -10.21 2.31 -7.53
N ALA A 239 -9.79 1.52 -6.55
CA ALA A 239 -9.57 1.98 -5.18
C ALA A 239 -8.33 2.89 -5.05
N ALA A 240 -7.20 2.51 -5.64
CA ALA A 240 -5.96 3.30 -5.55
C ALA A 240 -6.10 4.75 -6.07
N PRO A 241 -6.77 5.03 -7.21
CA PRO A 241 -7.06 6.39 -7.67
C PRO A 241 -7.92 7.20 -6.69
N GLU A 242 -8.94 6.62 -6.07
CA GLU A 242 -9.72 7.33 -5.05
C GLU A 242 -8.82 7.78 -3.89
N ALA A 243 -7.92 6.90 -3.42
CA ALA A 243 -6.94 7.23 -2.39
C ALA A 243 -5.97 8.33 -2.82
N ALA A 244 -5.47 8.27 -4.06
CA ALA A 244 -4.63 9.34 -4.61
C ALA A 244 -5.36 10.69 -4.63
N GLY A 245 -6.66 10.70 -4.92
CA GLY A 245 -7.50 11.89 -4.81
C GLY A 245 -7.61 12.41 -3.37
N VAL A 246 -7.81 11.52 -2.38
CA VAL A 246 -7.86 11.91 -0.97
C VAL A 246 -6.52 12.49 -0.49
N PHE A 247 -5.40 11.88 -0.88
CA PHE A 247 -4.07 12.39 -0.57
C PHE A 247 -3.81 13.74 -1.24
N ALA A 248 -4.35 13.95 -2.44
CA ALA A 248 -4.28 15.24 -3.11
C ALA A 248 -4.99 16.34 -2.29
N LEU A 249 -6.18 16.07 -1.75
CA LEU A 249 -6.88 17.00 -0.84
C LEU A 249 -6.09 17.26 0.45
N ALA A 250 -5.44 16.24 1.02
CA ALA A 250 -4.61 16.39 2.21
C ALA A 250 -3.39 17.29 1.97
N LEU A 251 -2.72 17.10 0.83
CA LEU A 251 -1.59 17.94 0.40
C LEU A 251 -2.01 19.37 0.03
N GLU A 252 -3.22 19.58 -0.50
CA GLU A 252 -3.78 20.93 -0.68
C GLU A 252 -3.91 21.64 0.67
N ALA A 253 -4.39 20.93 1.69
CA ALA A 253 -4.57 21.46 3.03
C ALA A 253 -3.24 21.72 3.75
N ASN A 254 -2.22 20.91 3.47
CA ASN A 254 -0.87 21.07 4.00
C ASN A 254 0.19 20.59 2.98
N PRO A 255 0.78 21.51 2.20
CA PRO A 255 1.77 21.16 1.17
C PRO A 255 3.07 20.57 1.72
N ASP A 256 3.37 20.79 3.00
CA ASP A 256 4.62 20.38 3.65
C ASP A 256 4.58 18.94 4.18
N LEU A 257 3.46 18.24 4.00
CA LEU A 257 3.36 16.81 4.35
C LEU A 257 4.37 16.00 3.55
N THR A 258 5.16 15.19 4.26
CA THR A 258 6.06 14.20 3.67
C THR A 258 5.32 12.94 3.24
N TRP A 259 5.96 12.07 2.47
CA TRP A 259 5.39 10.75 2.10
C TRP A 259 5.03 9.91 3.35
N ARG A 260 5.81 10.00 4.43
CA ARG A 260 5.51 9.34 5.72
C ARG A 260 4.33 9.98 6.42
N ASP A 261 4.25 11.30 6.43
CA ASP A 261 3.12 12.00 7.06
C ASP A 261 1.79 11.55 6.46
N ILE A 262 1.74 11.31 5.15
CA ILE A 262 0.54 10.77 4.47
C ILE A 262 0.20 9.36 4.98
N GLN A 263 1.18 8.49 5.19
CA GLN A 263 0.94 7.16 5.76
C GLN A 263 0.44 7.26 7.22
N HIS A 264 1.05 8.11 8.04
CA HIS A 264 0.58 8.37 9.42
C HIS A 264 -0.86 8.91 9.45
N LEU A 265 -1.19 9.89 8.60
CA LEU A 265 -2.55 10.41 8.46
C LEU A 265 -3.52 9.31 8.04
N THR A 266 -3.12 8.43 7.12
CA THR A 266 -3.93 7.27 6.69
C THR A 266 -4.27 6.38 7.88
N VAL A 267 -3.26 5.92 8.62
CA VAL A 267 -3.44 5.08 9.82
C VAL A 267 -4.39 5.72 10.83
N LEU A 268 -4.19 7.01 11.12
CA LEU A 268 -4.89 7.74 12.18
C LEU A 268 -6.31 8.18 11.80
N THR A 269 -6.64 8.29 10.51
CA THR A 269 -7.92 8.82 10.05
C THR A 269 -8.81 7.80 9.35
N SER A 270 -8.26 6.68 8.88
CA SER A 270 -9.06 5.58 8.33
C SER A 270 -10.07 5.05 9.35
N LYS A 271 -11.23 4.63 8.87
CA LYS A 271 -12.35 4.19 9.69
C LYS A 271 -12.78 2.77 9.38
N ARG A 272 -13.07 2.01 10.43
CA ARG A 272 -13.66 0.68 10.31
C ARG A 272 -15.05 0.68 9.68
N ASN A 273 -15.87 1.71 9.87
CA ASN A 273 -17.21 1.90 9.24
C ASN A 273 -17.97 0.62 8.81
N SER A 274 -18.37 -0.22 9.76
CA SER A 274 -19.12 -1.46 9.50
C SER A 274 -18.45 -2.45 8.55
N LEU A 275 -17.16 -2.31 8.26
CA LEU A 275 -16.42 -3.21 7.37
C LEU A 275 -16.33 -4.61 7.95
N TYR A 276 -16.57 -5.62 7.13
CA TYR A 276 -16.46 -7.02 7.50
C TYR A 276 -16.02 -7.90 6.33
N ASP A 277 -15.35 -9.00 6.66
CA ASP A 277 -15.05 -10.07 5.72
C ASP A 277 -16.26 -11.01 5.64
N SER A 278 -16.92 -11.13 4.48
CA SER A 278 -18.10 -12.00 4.34
C SER A 278 -17.80 -13.47 4.55
N LYS A 279 -16.55 -13.88 4.32
CA LYS A 279 -16.10 -15.25 4.54
C LYS A 279 -15.60 -15.50 5.96
N ASN A 280 -15.59 -14.46 6.81
CA ASN A 280 -15.23 -14.55 8.22
C ASN A 280 -13.84 -15.16 8.47
N ARG A 281 -12.87 -14.89 7.56
CA ARG A 281 -11.48 -15.35 7.61
C ARG A 281 -10.61 -14.39 8.41
N PHE A 282 -10.87 -13.09 8.27
CA PHE A 282 -10.09 -12.03 8.91
C PHE A 282 -10.96 -11.13 9.80
N HIS A 283 -10.74 -11.23 11.11
CA HIS A 283 -11.39 -10.38 12.09
C HIS A 283 -10.57 -9.12 12.39
N TRP A 284 -11.28 -8.04 12.72
CA TRP A 284 -10.67 -6.85 13.29
C TRP A 284 -9.94 -7.17 14.60
N LYS A 285 -8.71 -6.69 14.72
CA LYS A 285 -7.86 -6.84 15.90
C LYS A 285 -7.37 -5.49 16.36
N MET A 286 -7.04 -5.39 17.64
CA MET A 286 -6.34 -4.22 18.19
C MET A 286 -4.86 -4.55 18.35
N ASN A 287 -4.01 -3.62 17.95
CA ASN A 287 -2.57 -3.73 18.15
C ASN A 287 -2.15 -3.25 19.56
N GLY A 288 -0.85 -3.28 19.85
CA GLY A 288 -0.27 -2.96 21.16
C GLY A 288 -0.48 -1.51 21.64
N VAL A 289 -0.84 -0.59 20.73
CA VAL A 289 -1.18 0.81 21.07
C VAL A 289 -2.66 1.12 20.96
N GLY A 290 -3.51 0.10 20.73
CA GLY A 290 -4.96 0.24 20.67
C GLY A 290 -5.52 0.66 19.31
N LEU A 291 -4.73 0.58 18.23
CA LEU A 291 -5.22 0.79 16.87
C LEU A 291 -5.91 -0.48 16.36
N GLU A 292 -7.14 -0.33 15.88
CA GLU A 292 -7.84 -1.39 15.15
C GLU A 292 -7.28 -1.54 13.72
N PHE A 293 -7.03 -2.79 13.32
CA PHE A 293 -6.62 -3.17 11.97
C PHE A 293 -7.32 -4.46 11.52
N ASN A 294 -7.35 -4.67 10.20
CA ASN A 294 -7.81 -5.88 9.54
C ASN A 294 -6.88 -6.21 8.36
N HIS A 295 -6.73 -7.49 8.04
CA HIS A 295 -5.82 -7.95 6.99
C HIS A 295 -6.29 -7.61 5.56
N LEU A 296 -7.60 -7.46 5.36
CA LEU A 296 -8.17 -7.02 4.08
C LEU A 296 -8.22 -5.49 4.02
N PHE A 297 -8.65 -4.85 5.12
CA PHE A 297 -8.97 -3.42 5.11
C PHE A 297 -7.88 -2.48 5.64
N GLY A 298 -6.71 -3.03 6.03
CA GLY A 298 -5.70 -2.28 6.76
C GLY A 298 -6.28 -1.61 8.02
N PHE A 299 -6.08 -0.31 8.16
CA PHE A 299 -6.65 0.49 9.25
C PHE A 299 -8.09 0.99 8.99
N GLY A 300 -8.71 0.59 7.87
CA GLY A 300 -10.08 0.92 7.47
C GLY A 300 -10.18 1.74 6.19
N VAL A 301 -11.41 2.14 5.83
CA VAL A 301 -11.64 3.02 4.68
C VAL A 301 -11.12 4.44 4.94
N LEU A 302 -10.55 5.08 3.92
CA LEU A 302 -10.13 6.48 4.01
C LEU A 302 -11.31 7.41 4.31
N ASP A 303 -11.08 8.38 5.20
CA ASP A 303 -12.00 9.48 5.46
C ASP A 303 -11.34 10.79 5.04
N ALA A 304 -11.74 11.31 3.87
CA ALA A 304 -11.16 12.52 3.31
C ALA A 304 -11.34 13.74 4.21
N GLY A 305 -12.48 13.86 4.89
CA GLY A 305 -12.77 14.97 5.79
C GLY A 305 -11.88 14.94 7.02
N ALA A 306 -11.73 13.76 7.65
CA ALA A 306 -10.87 13.57 8.80
C ALA A 306 -9.38 13.75 8.43
N MET A 307 -8.96 13.23 7.28
CA MET A 307 -7.59 13.38 6.79
C MET A 307 -7.23 14.86 6.54
N VAL A 308 -8.08 15.60 5.83
CA VAL A 308 -7.88 17.04 5.59
C VAL A 308 -7.91 17.84 6.89
N ALA A 309 -8.82 17.51 7.81
CA ALA A 309 -8.90 18.19 9.11
C ALA A 309 -7.63 18.00 9.94
N LEU A 310 -7.08 16.78 9.98
CA LEU A 310 -5.84 16.49 10.71
C LEU A 310 -4.60 17.04 9.98
N ALA A 311 -4.58 17.01 8.64
CA ALA A 311 -3.51 17.59 7.82
C ALA A 311 -3.26 19.07 8.12
N LYS A 312 -4.33 19.88 8.29
CA LYS A 312 -4.25 21.33 8.57
C LYS A 312 -3.48 21.69 9.83
N ILE A 313 -3.47 20.80 10.82
CA ILE A 313 -2.79 21.00 12.10
C ILE A 313 -1.58 20.08 12.26
N TRP A 314 -1.25 19.32 11.21
CA TRP A 314 -0.21 18.31 11.25
C TRP A 314 1.17 18.93 11.50
N LYS A 315 1.99 18.19 12.23
CA LYS A 315 3.40 18.45 12.46
C LYS A 315 4.16 17.24 11.96
N THR A 316 5.08 17.48 11.03
CA THR A 316 5.87 16.44 10.39
C THR A 316 6.51 15.53 11.42
N VAL A 317 6.39 14.22 11.20
CA VAL A 317 6.95 13.23 12.10
C VAL A 317 8.49 13.32 12.15
N PRO A 318 9.13 12.87 13.24
CA PRO A 318 10.59 12.84 13.36
C PRO A 318 11.28 12.06 12.23
N ALA A 319 12.60 12.20 12.14
CA ALA A 319 13.41 11.49 11.17
C ALA A 319 13.20 9.97 11.24
N ARG A 320 13.15 9.32 10.07
CA ARG A 320 13.02 7.87 9.94
C ARG A 320 14.36 7.19 10.23
N PHE A 321 14.33 6.14 11.04
CA PHE A 321 15.44 5.24 11.28
C PHE A 321 15.07 3.82 10.85
N HIS A 322 16.07 2.97 10.68
CA HIS A 322 15.89 1.55 10.45
C HIS A 322 16.87 0.76 11.30
N CYS A 323 16.38 -0.24 12.02
CA CYS A 323 17.17 -1.13 12.86
C CYS A 323 17.12 -2.55 12.28
N GLU A 324 18.29 -3.13 12.00
CA GLU A 324 18.44 -4.58 11.85
C GLU A 324 18.38 -5.18 13.25
N ALA A 325 17.18 -5.55 13.68
CA ALA A 325 16.85 -5.86 15.06
C ALA A 325 17.22 -7.29 15.49
N GLY A 326 17.83 -8.06 14.60
CA GLY A 326 18.33 -9.40 14.87
C GLY A 326 18.21 -10.30 13.64
N SER A 327 19.00 -11.37 13.64
CA SER A 327 18.96 -12.38 12.59
C SER A 327 19.04 -13.79 13.16
N TYR A 328 18.43 -14.71 12.44
CA TYR A 328 18.45 -16.14 12.68
C TYR A 328 18.97 -16.83 11.43
N VAL A 329 20.06 -17.59 11.56
CA VAL A 329 20.66 -18.34 10.45
C VAL A 329 20.87 -19.78 10.91
N LYS A 330 19.93 -20.64 10.54
CA LYS A 330 19.98 -22.08 10.80
C LYS A 330 18.92 -22.75 9.96
N ASN A 331 19.26 -23.88 9.36
CA ASN A 331 18.32 -24.71 8.63
C ASN A 331 17.38 -25.44 9.61
N SER A 332 16.15 -24.95 9.75
CA SER A 332 15.13 -25.50 10.63
C SER A 332 13.94 -26.01 9.84
N GLU A 333 13.65 -27.30 9.99
CA GLU A 333 12.49 -27.94 9.38
C GLU A 333 11.20 -27.57 10.14
N PHE A 334 10.09 -27.47 9.40
CA PHE A 334 8.73 -27.36 9.93
C PHE A 334 7.75 -28.18 9.08
N ARG A 335 6.67 -28.65 9.70
CA ARG A 335 5.71 -29.59 9.09
C ARG A 335 4.27 -29.16 9.38
N ALA A 336 3.31 -29.90 8.80
CA ALA A 336 1.89 -29.62 9.05
C ALA A 336 1.50 -29.83 10.52
N ASN A 337 1.97 -30.90 11.16
CA ASN A 337 1.61 -31.22 12.54
C ASN A 337 2.46 -30.50 13.60
N GLU A 338 3.50 -29.77 13.17
CA GLU A 338 4.46 -29.12 14.08
C GLU A 338 4.88 -27.75 13.51
N SER A 339 4.31 -26.68 14.06
CA SER A 339 4.70 -25.31 13.73
C SER A 339 6.07 -25.00 14.31
N LEU A 340 6.97 -24.46 13.50
CA LEU A 340 8.24 -23.90 13.96
C LEU A 340 8.01 -22.49 14.51
N LYS A 341 8.59 -22.22 15.69
CA LYS A 341 8.63 -20.88 16.28
C LYS A 341 10.06 -20.46 16.52
N ILE A 342 10.47 -19.37 15.88
CA ILE A 342 11.78 -18.74 16.11
C ILE A 342 11.57 -17.47 16.92
N TYR A 343 12.44 -17.23 17.90
CA TYR A 343 12.38 -16.07 18.78
C TYR A 343 13.62 -15.20 18.58
N LEU A 344 13.42 -13.89 18.49
CA LEU A 344 14.48 -12.89 18.51
C LEU A 344 14.18 -11.89 19.64
N ASP A 345 15.06 -11.81 20.62
CA ASP A 345 15.00 -10.80 21.67
C ASP A 345 15.84 -9.59 21.23
N THR A 346 15.23 -8.40 21.17
CA THR A 346 15.86 -7.18 20.65
C THR A 346 15.61 -5.97 21.54
N ASP A 347 16.59 -5.08 21.63
CA ASP A 347 16.43 -3.74 22.21
C ASP A 347 16.13 -2.66 21.16
N SER A 348 15.94 -3.08 19.90
CA SER A 348 15.69 -2.22 18.74
C SER A 348 16.77 -1.15 18.55
N CYS A 349 18.03 -1.58 18.59
CA CYS A 349 19.21 -0.76 18.36
C CYS A 349 19.31 0.39 19.38
N ALA A 350 18.98 0.11 20.65
CA ALA A 350 18.95 1.14 21.69
C ALA A 350 20.33 1.82 21.86
N GLY A 351 20.35 3.15 21.85
CA GLY A 351 21.58 3.93 22.05
C GLY A 351 22.49 4.06 20.83
N THR A 352 22.08 3.58 19.65
CA THR A 352 22.80 3.77 18.39
C THR A 352 22.13 4.83 17.50
N ASP A 353 22.76 5.15 16.37
CA ASP A 353 22.19 6.05 15.35
C ASP A 353 21.02 5.43 14.56
N THR A 354 20.68 4.16 14.82
CA THR A 354 19.61 3.40 14.18
C THR A 354 18.47 3.02 15.13
N GLU A 355 18.46 3.59 16.35
CA GLU A 355 17.44 3.32 17.37
C GLU A 355 16.00 3.59 16.86
N VAL A 356 15.10 2.63 17.10
CA VAL A 356 13.66 2.78 16.83
C VAL A 356 12.86 2.52 18.11
N ASN A 357 11.96 3.44 18.46
CA ASN A 357 11.08 3.33 19.63
C ASN A 357 9.59 3.30 19.27
N TYR A 358 9.22 3.81 18.09
CA TYR A 358 7.84 3.87 17.60
C TYR A 358 7.82 3.34 16.17
N VAL A 359 7.22 2.17 16.00
CA VAL A 359 7.19 1.44 14.72
C VAL A 359 6.35 2.16 13.67
N GLU A 360 6.81 2.12 12.42
CA GLU A 360 6.04 2.42 11.20
C GLU A 360 5.85 1.12 10.41
N HIS A 361 6.94 0.58 9.84
CA HIS A 361 6.94 -0.68 9.09
C HIS A 361 7.83 -1.72 9.76
N VAL A 362 7.48 -3.00 9.63
CA VAL A 362 8.34 -4.12 10.02
C VAL A 362 8.46 -5.08 8.85
N GLN A 363 9.68 -5.51 8.53
CA GLN A 363 9.94 -6.54 7.54
C GLN A 363 10.56 -7.78 8.18
N ALA A 364 10.09 -8.95 7.77
CA ALA A 364 10.77 -10.22 7.98
C ALA A 364 11.42 -10.65 6.66
N VAL A 365 12.73 -10.43 6.55
CA VAL A 365 13.51 -10.83 5.37
C VAL A 365 13.84 -12.31 5.50
N ILE A 366 13.18 -13.15 4.70
CA ILE A 366 13.18 -14.60 4.88
C ILE A 366 13.83 -15.31 3.69
N THR A 367 14.68 -16.29 4.00
CA THR A 367 15.13 -17.33 3.06
C THR A 367 14.57 -18.67 3.52
N LEU A 368 13.77 -19.32 2.67
CA LEU A 368 13.02 -20.53 2.99
C LEU A 368 12.80 -21.35 1.73
N ASN A 369 12.80 -22.68 1.84
CA ASN A 369 12.28 -23.55 0.78
C ASN A 369 11.23 -24.51 1.35
N ALA A 370 10.39 -25.05 0.49
CA ALA A 370 9.37 -26.02 0.87
C ALA A 370 9.18 -27.05 -0.23
N THR A 371 8.61 -28.20 0.13
CA THR A 371 8.14 -29.19 -0.84
C THR A 371 7.04 -28.61 -1.72
N ARG A 372 6.30 -27.61 -1.22
CA ARG A 372 5.31 -26.82 -1.93
C ARG A 372 5.18 -25.45 -1.27
N ARG A 373 5.57 -24.38 -1.96
CA ARG A 373 5.62 -23.01 -1.42
C ARG A 373 4.24 -22.50 -1.05
N GLY A 374 3.22 -22.80 -1.83
CA GLY A 374 1.83 -22.40 -1.57
C GLY A 374 1.22 -22.94 -0.29
N ASP A 375 1.79 -24.00 0.27
CA ASP A 375 1.33 -24.55 1.55
C ASP A 375 1.98 -23.84 2.75
N VAL A 376 2.94 -22.94 2.55
CA VAL A 376 3.62 -22.25 3.66
C VAL A 376 2.74 -21.12 4.18
N LYS A 377 2.48 -21.11 5.49
CA LYS A 377 1.94 -19.97 6.22
C LYS A 377 2.98 -19.39 7.16
N LEU A 378 3.10 -18.06 7.16
CA LEU A 378 4.02 -17.34 8.03
C LEU A 378 3.26 -16.31 8.87
N PHE A 379 3.63 -16.24 10.15
CA PHE A 379 3.12 -15.22 11.06
C PHE A 379 4.25 -14.56 11.83
N MET A 380 4.08 -13.27 12.10
CA MET A 380 4.97 -12.49 12.95
C MET A 380 4.20 -11.98 14.16
N VAL A 381 4.80 -12.11 15.35
CA VAL A 381 4.22 -11.62 16.61
C VAL A 381 5.15 -10.58 17.21
N SER A 382 4.62 -9.38 17.46
CA SER A 382 5.35 -8.30 18.12
C SER A 382 5.50 -8.53 19.63
N PRO A 383 6.42 -7.81 20.32
CA PRO A 383 6.53 -7.87 21.77
C PRO A 383 5.25 -7.48 22.52
N SER A 384 4.39 -6.66 21.91
CA SER A 384 3.10 -6.27 22.47
C SER A 384 2.00 -7.33 22.27
N GLY A 385 2.29 -8.42 21.55
CA GLY A 385 1.36 -9.52 21.27
C GLY A 385 0.57 -9.38 19.97
N THR A 386 0.86 -8.38 19.14
CA THR A 386 0.19 -8.19 17.85
C THR A 386 0.65 -9.26 16.87
N ARG A 387 -0.27 -10.12 16.43
CA ARG A 387 0.00 -11.23 15.50
C ARG A 387 -0.46 -10.90 14.08
N SER A 388 0.51 -10.71 13.19
CA SER A 388 0.32 -10.49 11.75
C SER A 388 0.53 -11.79 10.97
N MET A 389 -0.41 -12.13 10.08
CA MET A 389 -0.14 -13.10 9.01
C MET A 389 0.67 -12.37 7.96
N ILE A 390 1.88 -12.84 7.65
CA ILE A 390 2.75 -12.20 6.66
C ILE A 390 2.82 -12.99 5.35
N LEU A 391 2.36 -14.24 5.38
CA LEU A 391 2.08 -15.07 4.20
C LEU A 391 0.93 -16.01 4.53
N SER A 392 -0.14 -15.95 3.74
CA SER A 392 -1.27 -16.87 3.73
C SER A 392 -1.00 -18.06 2.81
N ARG A 393 -1.89 -19.06 2.86
CA ARG A 393 -1.78 -20.22 1.95
C ARG A 393 -2.24 -19.77 0.57
N ARG A 394 -1.47 -20.14 -0.45
CA ARG A 394 -1.77 -19.86 -1.86
C ARG A 394 -1.97 -21.17 -2.62
N PRO A 395 -3.21 -21.62 -2.84
CA PRO A 395 -3.49 -22.94 -3.39
C PRO A 395 -2.97 -23.17 -4.81
N ASN A 396 -2.70 -22.11 -5.58
CA ASN A 396 -2.19 -22.23 -6.96
C ASN A 396 -0.65 -22.27 -7.04
N ASP A 397 0.05 -21.94 -5.94
CA ASP A 397 1.52 -21.92 -5.88
C ASP A 397 2.09 -23.32 -5.63
N ASP A 398 2.38 -24.03 -6.72
CA ASP A 398 2.96 -25.36 -6.73
C ASP A 398 4.50 -25.38 -6.74
N ASP A 399 5.15 -24.23 -6.52
CA ASP A 399 6.61 -24.13 -6.49
C ASP A 399 7.21 -25.10 -5.44
N SER A 400 8.14 -25.91 -5.89
CA SER A 400 8.89 -26.90 -5.09
C SER A 400 10.40 -26.73 -5.21
N HIS A 401 10.85 -25.69 -5.91
CA HIS A 401 12.26 -25.50 -6.29
C HIS A 401 12.84 -24.21 -5.71
N ASP A 402 12.15 -23.09 -5.88
CA ASP A 402 12.72 -21.76 -5.65
C ASP A 402 12.56 -21.31 -4.19
N GLY A 403 11.37 -21.53 -3.61
CA GLY A 403 11.00 -21.04 -2.30
C GLY A 403 10.98 -19.50 -2.24
N PHE A 404 11.51 -18.95 -1.16
CA PHE A 404 11.76 -17.53 -0.96
C PHE A 404 13.25 -17.31 -0.71
N THR A 405 13.84 -16.31 -1.37
CA THR A 405 15.24 -15.94 -1.17
C THR A 405 15.32 -14.48 -0.75
N LYS A 406 15.68 -14.24 0.52
CA LYS A 406 15.73 -12.89 1.13
C LYS A 406 14.48 -12.06 0.80
N TRP A 407 13.30 -12.69 0.82
CA TRP A 407 12.05 -12.03 0.50
C TRP A 407 11.60 -11.16 1.69
N PRO A 408 11.35 -9.85 1.51
CA PRO A 408 11.09 -8.92 2.61
C PRO A 408 9.60 -8.81 2.93
N PHE A 409 9.00 -9.87 3.48
CA PHE A 409 7.60 -9.84 3.93
C PHE A 409 7.35 -8.68 4.89
N MET A 410 6.33 -7.86 4.65
CA MET A 410 6.12 -6.61 5.39
C MET A 410 4.82 -6.64 6.20
N THR A 411 4.79 -5.94 7.34
CA THR A 411 3.56 -5.67 8.09
C THR A 411 3.49 -4.23 8.59
N THR A 412 2.29 -3.63 8.50
CA THR A 412 1.92 -2.32 9.06
C THR A 412 1.10 -2.45 10.35
N HIS A 413 0.62 -3.64 10.71
CA HIS A 413 -0.32 -3.83 11.83
C HIS A 413 0.24 -3.39 13.19
N THR A 414 1.56 -3.37 13.35
CA THR A 414 2.28 -2.98 14.57
C THR A 414 2.56 -1.48 14.64
N TRP A 415 1.96 -0.67 13.74
CA TRP A 415 2.17 0.77 13.68
C TRP A 415 2.00 1.43 15.06
N GLY A 416 2.99 2.23 15.44
CA GLY A 416 3.04 2.97 16.69
C GLY A 416 3.51 2.17 17.90
N GLU A 417 3.69 0.86 17.82
CA GLU A 417 4.17 0.04 18.94
C GLU A 417 5.62 0.34 19.33
N ASN A 418 5.97 -0.03 20.57
CA ASN A 418 7.36 -0.13 20.98
C ASN A 418 7.93 -1.49 20.53
N PRO A 419 9.01 -1.51 19.72
CA PRO A 419 9.53 -2.75 19.15
C PRO A 419 10.44 -3.55 20.09
N ARG A 420 10.73 -3.07 21.31
CA ARG A 420 11.65 -3.73 22.24
C ARG A 420 11.04 -4.95 22.89
N GLY A 421 11.81 -6.02 22.94
CA GLY A 421 11.43 -7.29 23.54
C GLY A 421 11.47 -8.43 22.54
N ARG A 422 10.63 -9.43 22.77
CA ARG A 422 10.64 -10.68 22.00
C ARG A 422 9.75 -10.57 20.76
N TRP A 423 10.36 -10.76 19.60
CA TRP A 423 9.66 -11.04 18.34
C TRP A 423 9.60 -12.53 18.09
N THR A 424 8.49 -13.01 17.53
CA THR A 424 8.32 -14.42 17.15
C THR A 424 7.97 -14.54 15.67
N LEU A 425 8.70 -15.38 14.94
CA LEU A 425 8.31 -15.86 13.61
C LEU A 425 7.74 -17.27 13.76
N GLU A 426 6.50 -17.48 13.31
CA GLU A 426 5.84 -18.78 13.27
C GLU A 426 5.75 -19.24 11.81
N ALA A 427 6.29 -20.42 11.52
CA ALA A 427 6.19 -21.07 10.21
C ALA A 427 5.42 -22.39 10.31
N HIS A 428 4.50 -22.61 9.39
CA HIS A 428 3.61 -23.77 9.39
C HIS A 428 3.30 -24.20 7.95
N MET A 429 3.13 -25.51 7.73
CA MET A 429 2.63 -26.06 6.47
C MET A 429 1.12 -26.30 6.60
N ASP A 430 0.32 -25.60 5.80
CA ASP A 430 -1.13 -25.75 5.74
C ASP A 430 -1.52 -26.65 4.56
N ARG A 431 -1.59 -27.96 4.82
CA ARG A 431 -2.10 -28.94 3.86
C ARG A 431 -3.56 -29.24 4.19
N GLU A 432 -4.47 -28.91 3.28
CA GLU A 432 -5.83 -29.43 3.32
C GLU A 432 -5.80 -30.96 3.25
N THR A 433 -6.28 -31.61 4.29
CA THR A 433 -6.63 -33.03 4.27
C THR A 433 -7.87 -33.22 3.39
N GLY A 434 -7.74 -33.19 2.05
CA GLY A 434 -8.89 -33.39 1.17
C GLY A 434 -8.71 -33.20 -0.34
N GLY A 435 -7.57 -32.70 -0.83
CA GLY A 435 -7.32 -32.56 -2.28
C GLY A 435 -7.16 -33.91 -2.99
N LYS A 436 -7.75 -34.04 -4.19
CA LYS A 436 -7.89 -35.27 -4.99
C LYS A 436 -6.58 -35.94 -5.46
N ASP A 437 -5.43 -35.34 -5.23
CA ASP A 437 -4.11 -35.90 -5.59
C ASP A 437 -3.36 -36.41 -4.35
N SER A 438 -3.99 -37.32 -3.61
CA SER A 438 -3.41 -37.98 -2.43
C SER A 438 -2.42 -39.11 -2.79
N SER A 439 -1.73 -39.02 -3.93
CA SER A 439 -0.76 -40.02 -4.38
C SER A 439 0.70 -39.65 -4.15
N ASP A 440 1.01 -38.41 -3.78
CA ASP A 440 2.35 -38.06 -3.28
C ASP A 440 2.42 -38.21 -1.76
N GLU A 441 2.91 -39.37 -1.35
CA GLU A 441 3.26 -39.78 0.03
C GLU A 441 4.47 -39.02 0.60
N GLY A 442 4.74 -37.79 0.11
CA GLY A 442 5.69 -36.88 0.71
C GLY A 442 5.03 -36.11 1.86
N GLU A 443 5.57 -36.21 3.08
CA GLU A 443 5.19 -35.30 4.16
C GLU A 443 5.48 -33.86 3.71
N ALA A 444 4.47 -32.97 3.75
CA ALA A 444 4.66 -31.56 3.46
C ALA A 444 5.65 -30.96 4.46
N ARG A 445 6.78 -30.47 3.95
CA ARG A 445 7.90 -29.97 4.75
C ARG A 445 8.35 -28.63 4.21
N GLY A 446 8.69 -27.72 5.12
CA GLY A 446 9.42 -26.51 4.81
C GLY A 446 10.70 -26.43 5.62
N PHE A 447 11.68 -25.69 5.12
CA PHE A 447 12.92 -25.40 5.83
C PHE A 447 13.17 -23.90 5.83
N LEU A 448 13.06 -23.29 7.00
CA LEU A 448 13.49 -21.91 7.24
C LEU A 448 15.02 -21.91 7.35
N LYS A 449 15.70 -21.11 6.53
CA LYS A 449 17.17 -21.03 6.51
C LYS A 449 17.66 -19.76 7.17
N GLU A 450 17.04 -18.64 6.81
CA GLU A 450 17.40 -17.31 7.30
C GLU A 450 16.14 -16.50 7.61
N TRP A 451 16.19 -15.74 8.69
CA TRP A 451 15.23 -14.69 9.00
C TRP A 451 16.00 -13.49 9.56
N THR A 452 15.84 -12.32 8.94
CA THR A 452 16.32 -11.04 9.49
C THR A 452 15.12 -10.15 9.79
N LEU A 453 15.09 -9.60 11.00
CA LEU A 453 14.05 -8.67 11.44
C LEU A 453 14.50 -7.23 11.18
N MET A 454 13.79 -6.52 10.30
CA MET A 454 14.02 -5.11 10.01
C MET A 454 12.88 -4.27 10.57
N ILE A 455 13.22 -3.28 11.39
CA ILE A 455 12.25 -2.40 12.04
C ILE A 455 12.47 -0.98 11.56
N HIS A 456 11.42 -0.34 11.05
CA HIS A 456 11.43 1.04 10.57
C HIS A 456 10.55 1.90 11.46
N GLY A 457 10.96 3.14 11.70
CA GLY A 457 10.14 4.06 12.47
C GLY A 457 10.93 5.25 13.00
N THR A 458 10.51 5.76 14.16
CA THR A 458 11.13 6.93 14.79
C THR A 458 11.75 6.58 16.14
N ARG A 459 12.85 7.28 16.46
CA ARG A 459 13.43 7.29 17.80
C ARG A 459 12.61 8.15 18.75
N ASP A 460 12.19 9.31 18.27
CA ASP A 460 11.45 10.32 19.02
C ASP A 460 9.93 10.17 18.82
N PRO A 461 9.09 10.51 19.82
CA PRO A 461 7.65 10.31 19.75
C PRO A 461 6.99 11.17 18.66
N PRO A 462 6.22 10.57 17.72
CA PRO A 462 5.77 11.27 16.52
C PRO A 462 4.60 12.25 16.70
N TYR A 463 3.87 12.19 17.82
CA TYR A 463 2.57 12.89 17.97
C TYR A 463 2.50 13.86 19.16
N VAL A 464 3.62 14.16 19.81
CA VAL A 464 3.62 14.93 21.08
C VAL A 464 2.93 16.28 20.91
N ASP A 465 3.25 16.98 19.82
CA ASP A 465 2.84 18.37 19.59
C ASP A 465 1.47 18.51 18.92
N LEU A 466 0.79 17.40 18.61
CA LEU A 466 -0.52 17.42 17.95
C LEU A 466 -1.66 17.48 18.97
N PRO A 467 -2.61 18.44 18.88
CA PRO A 467 -3.77 18.44 19.75
C PRO A 467 -4.73 17.29 19.39
N ALA A 468 -5.21 16.57 20.39
CA ALA A 468 -6.19 15.50 20.23
C ALA A 468 -7.53 15.95 20.82
N HIS A 469 -8.32 16.66 20.01
CA HIS A 469 -9.59 17.25 20.45
C HIS A 469 -10.67 16.21 20.74
N ASP A 470 -10.73 15.14 19.94
CA ASP A 470 -11.59 13.99 20.19
C ASP A 470 -10.81 12.92 20.97
N HIS A 471 -11.23 12.68 22.21
CA HIS A 471 -10.61 11.69 23.11
C HIS A 471 -10.74 10.24 22.62
N ASN A 472 -11.67 9.95 21.69
CA ASN A 472 -11.86 8.63 21.10
C ASN A 472 -11.16 8.48 19.74
N SER A 473 -10.53 9.54 19.23
CA SER A 473 -9.76 9.46 17.99
C SER A 473 -8.57 8.51 18.13
N LYS A 474 -8.18 7.85 17.03
CA LYS A 474 -6.96 7.03 16.98
C LYS A 474 -5.72 7.81 17.43
N LEU A 475 -5.64 9.11 17.10
CA LEU A 475 -4.57 9.98 17.59
C LEU A 475 -4.55 10.07 19.11
N ALA A 476 -5.69 10.32 19.77
CA ALA A 476 -5.77 10.36 21.23
C ALA A 476 -5.37 9.03 21.88
N ILE A 477 -5.83 7.91 21.30
CA ILE A 477 -5.53 6.55 21.77
C ILE A 477 -4.02 6.29 21.74
N VAL A 478 -3.38 6.53 20.58
CA VAL A 478 -1.94 6.26 20.42
C VAL A 478 -1.09 7.20 21.27
N LYS A 479 -1.44 8.49 21.35
CA LYS A 479 -0.76 9.45 22.24
C LYS A 479 -0.76 8.97 23.69
N LYS A 480 -1.91 8.50 24.18
CA LYS A 480 -2.03 7.96 25.54
C LYS A 480 -1.14 6.73 25.76
N ALA A 481 -1.05 5.83 24.78
CA ALA A 481 -0.18 4.66 24.82
C ALA A 481 1.32 5.02 24.80
N HIS A 482 1.71 6.05 24.03
CA HIS A 482 3.09 6.55 24.00
C HIS A 482 3.48 7.22 25.32
N GLU A 483 2.58 8.00 25.91
CA GLU A 483 2.80 8.64 27.22
C GLU A 483 2.95 7.63 28.36
N SER A 484 2.12 6.58 28.39
CA SER A 484 2.20 5.54 29.42
C SER A 484 3.53 4.78 29.36
N THR A 485 3.97 4.43 28.16
CA THR A 485 5.26 3.75 27.89
C THR A 485 6.43 4.62 28.37
N ARG A 486 6.41 5.92 28.07
CA ARG A 486 7.45 6.87 28.52
C ARG A 486 7.52 6.98 30.04
N ARG A 487 6.37 7.06 30.71
CA ARG A 487 6.32 7.10 32.19
C ARG A 487 6.85 5.81 32.81
N GLY A 488 6.49 4.65 32.24
CA GLY A 488 7.03 3.36 32.65
C GLY A 488 8.55 3.27 32.53
N ALA A 489 9.10 3.70 31.39
CA ALA A 489 10.55 3.73 31.18
C ALA A 489 11.28 4.70 32.13
N ALA A 490 10.70 5.87 32.41
CA ALA A 490 11.25 6.83 33.36
C ALA A 490 11.25 6.28 34.80
N ALA A 491 10.16 5.62 35.21
CA ALA A 491 10.06 4.99 36.53
C ALA A 491 11.08 3.83 36.69
N LEU A 492 11.30 3.04 35.64
CA LEU A 492 12.31 1.97 35.66
C LEU A 492 13.73 2.56 35.81
N LYS A 493 14.06 3.60 35.04
CA LYS A 493 15.36 4.32 35.14
C LYS A 493 15.57 5.00 36.50
N ALA A 494 14.52 5.47 37.16
CA ALA A 494 14.62 6.07 38.49
C ALA A 494 14.87 5.03 39.59
N ARG A 495 14.41 3.78 39.41
CA ARG A 495 14.65 2.67 40.34
C ARG A 495 16.02 2.00 40.17
N THR A 496 16.69 2.20 39.05
CA THR A 496 17.99 1.61 38.73
C THR A 496 19.18 2.57 38.88
N ARG A 497 18.95 3.80 39.36
CA ARG A 497 20.04 4.71 39.78
C ARG A 497 20.43 4.37 41.22
N PRO A 498 21.72 4.08 41.49
CA PRO A 498 22.20 3.71 42.83
C PRO A 498 22.07 4.85 43.85
#